data_AF-A0A433TL95-F1
#
_entry.id   AF-A0A433TL95-F1
#
_cell.length_a   1.000
_cell.length_b   1.000
_cell.length_c   1.000
_cell.angle_alpha   90.00
_cell.angle_beta   90.00
_cell.angle_gamma   90.00
#
_symmetry.space_group_name_H-M   'P 1'
#
loop_
_entity.id
_entity.type
_entity.pdbx_description
1 polymer ?
#
loop_
_entity_poly.entity_id
_entity_poly.type
_entity_poly.pdbx_seq_one_letter_code
_entity_poly.pdbx_strand_id
1 'polypeptide(L)'
;NVDHKPFVGIKDLNLDETVPEYYDRCHRLAEHILKTHDDDGDILIVAHAGSLDTFTRRLLGKSARTSAEMHDILSSFTYCCLCCVAQDPVTSKWSLVKPPIPPLHDFNWKVLQ
;
A
#
# COMPACT_ATOMS: atom_id res chain seq x y z
N ASN A 1 -19.62 14.22 -5.89
CA ASN A 1 -20.10 12.82 -5.93
C ASN A 1 -20.27 12.39 -4.48
N VAL A 2 -21.51 12.31 -3.98
CA VAL A 2 -21.79 12.34 -2.52
C VAL A 2 -22.16 10.97 -1.94
N ASP A 3 -22.28 9.94 -2.78
CA ASP A 3 -22.73 8.60 -2.38
C ASP A 3 -21.57 7.59 -2.19
N HIS A 4 -20.38 8.06 -1.79
CA HIS A 4 -19.27 7.14 -1.50
C HIS A 4 -19.55 6.36 -0.21
N LYS A 5 -19.59 5.03 -0.32
CA LYS A 5 -19.66 4.13 0.84
C LYS A 5 -18.26 3.62 1.15
N PRO A 6 -17.65 4.02 2.29
CA PRO A 6 -16.31 3.57 2.64
C PRO A 6 -16.33 2.09 3.03
N PHE A 7 -15.25 1.37 2.71
CA PHE A 7 -15.07 -0.02 3.14
C PHE A 7 -14.95 -0.14 4.68
N VAL A 8 -14.29 0.83 5.32
CA VAL A 8 -14.23 0.97 6.78
C VAL A 8 -14.78 2.34 7.15
N GLY A 9 -15.85 2.37 7.95
CA GLY A 9 -16.42 3.61 8.45
C GLY A 9 -15.50 4.28 9.48
N ILE A 10 -15.61 5.61 9.61
CA ILE A 10 -14.84 6.38 10.59
C ILE A 10 -15.07 5.87 12.02
N LYS A 11 -16.29 5.42 12.32
CA LYS A 11 -16.68 4.88 13.64
C LYS A 11 -16.09 3.49 13.92
N ASP A 12 -15.70 2.77 12.87
CA ASP A 12 -15.14 1.43 12.96
C ASP A 12 -13.59 1.47 13.03
N LEU A 13 -13.01 2.67 12.97
CA LEU A 13 -11.58 2.87 13.08
C LEU A 13 -11.15 2.80 14.56
N ASN A 14 -10.27 1.86 14.87
CA ASN A 14 -9.63 1.79 16.19
C ASN A 14 -8.53 2.86 16.27
N LEU A 15 -8.72 3.86 17.15
CA LEU A 15 -7.74 4.94 17.36
C LEU A 15 -6.50 4.47 18.14
N ASP A 16 -6.61 3.38 18.89
CA ASP A 16 -5.54 2.78 19.67
C ASP A 16 -4.93 1.55 18.96
N GLU A 17 -5.05 1.48 17.63
CA GLU A 17 -4.49 0.36 16.86
C GLU A 17 -2.96 0.31 16.95
N THR A 18 -2.44 -0.89 17.13
CA THR A 18 -1.01 -1.18 17.05
C THR A 18 -0.53 -1.20 15.60
N VAL A 19 0.78 -1.10 15.37
CA VAL A 19 1.35 -1.16 14.02
C VAL A 19 0.92 -2.43 13.26
N PRO A 20 0.98 -3.65 13.83
CA PRO A 20 0.48 -4.84 13.15
C PRO A 20 -1.00 -4.75 12.76
N GLU A 21 -1.85 -4.21 13.63
CA GLU A 21 -3.29 -4.02 13.35
C GLU A 21 -3.51 -3.03 12.20
N TYR A 22 -2.70 -1.96 12.14
CA TYR A 22 -2.68 -1.02 11.02
C TYR A 22 -2.33 -1.73 9.69
N TYR A 23 -1.29 -2.58 9.67
CA TYR A 23 -0.95 -3.38 8.49
C TYR A 23 -2.10 -4.30 8.07
N ASP A 24 -2.75 -4.97 9.02
CA ASP A 24 -3.85 -5.89 8.71
C ASP A 24 -5.08 -5.14 8.19
N ARG A 25 -5.40 -3.97 8.72
CA ARG A 25 -6.48 -3.11 8.22
C ARG A 25 -6.21 -2.62 6.80
N CYS A 26 -5.00 -2.14 6.52
CA CYS A 26 -4.59 -1.75 5.18
C CYS A 26 -4.62 -2.93 4.21
N HIS A 27 -4.17 -4.10 4.64
CA HIS A 27 -4.19 -5.30 3.82
C HIS A 27 -5.62 -5.71 3.43
N ARG A 28 -6.56 -5.75 4.39
CA ARG A 28 -7.97 -6.05 4.11
C ARG A 28 -8.57 -5.08 3.10
N LEU A 29 -8.22 -3.80 3.20
CA LEU A 29 -8.65 -2.79 2.23
C LEU A 29 -8.05 -3.04 0.85
N ALA A 30 -6.75 -3.34 0.74
CA ALA A 30 -6.13 -3.67 -0.55
C ALA A 30 -6.75 -4.92 -1.19
N GLU A 31 -6.98 -5.99 -0.42
CA GLU A 31 -7.67 -7.19 -0.94
C GLU A 31 -9.09 -6.88 -1.41
N HIS A 32 -9.82 -6.05 -0.67
CA HIS A 32 -11.16 -5.65 -1.06
C HIS A 32 -11.14 -4.86 -2.37
N ILE A 33 -10.23 -3.90 -2.52
CA ILE A 33 -10.07 -3.12 -3.75
C ILE A 33 -9.73 -4.04 -4.93
N LEU A 34 -8.74 -4.92 -4.77
CA LEU A 34 -8.32 -5.86 -5.83
C LEU A 34 -9.45 -6.80 -6.24
N LYS A 35 -10.21 -7.36 -5.29
CA LYS A 35 -11.36 -8.23 -5.60
C LYS A 35 -12.52 -7.49 -6.24
N THR A 36 -12.70 -6.21 -5.93
CA THR A 36 -13.79 -5.38 -6.48
C THR A 36 -13.49 -4.94 -7.91
N HIS A 37 -12.22 -4.81 -8.25
CA HIS A 37 -11.72 -4.23 -9.50
C HIS A 37 -10.81 -5.20 -10.27
N ASP A 38 -11.06 -6.51 -10.17
CA ASP A 38 -10.22 -7.58 -10.75
C ASP A 38 -10.05 -7.44 -12.28
N ASP A 39 -11.05 -6.83 -12.94
CA ASP A 39 -11.09 -6.63 -14.40
C ASP A 39 -10.84 -5.15 -14.84
N ASP A 40 -10.59 -4.23 -13.91
CA ASP A 40 -10.64 -2.76 -14.18
C ASP A 40 -9.29 -2.12 -14.54
N GLY A 41 -8.26 -2.91 -14.86
CA GLY A 41 -6.94 -2.39 -15.24
C GLY A 41 -6.13 -1.87 -14.06
N ASP A 42 -5.48 -0.71 -14.21
CA ASP A 42 -4.56 -0.17 -13.20
C ASP A 42 -5.27 0.58 -12.07
N ILE A 43 -4.89 0.30 -10.82
CA ILE A 43 -5.45 0.94 -9.62
C ILE A 43 -4.43 1.92 -9.02
N LEU A 44 -4.83 3.18 -8.87
CA LEU A 44 -4.04 4.20 -8.17
C LEU A 44 -4.56 4.41 -6.74
N ILE A 45 -3.71 4.11 -5.76
CA ILE A 45 -3.98 4.39 -4.34
C ILE A 45 -3.17 5.60 -3.90
N VAL A 46 -3.85 6.70 -3.55
CA VAL A 46 -3.23 7.90 -2.98
C VAL A 46 -3.50 7.92 -1.47
N ALA A 47 -2.44 7.86 -0.67
CA ALA A 47 -2.52 7.76 0.77
C ALA A 47 -1.29 8.42 1.44
N HIS A 48 -0.86 7.91 2.60
CA HIS A 48 0.27 8.43 3.35
C HIS A 48 1.56 7.64 3.08
N ALA A 49 2.69 8.19 3.52
CA ALA A 49 4.01 7.56 3.40
C ALA A 49 4.03 6.11 3.92
N GLY A 50 3.54 5.88 5.15
CA GLY A 50 3.46 4.53 5.72
C GLY A 50 2.53 3.59 4.95
N SER A 51 1.49 4.14 4.30
CA SER A 51 0.52 3.35 3.54
C SER A 51 1.14 2.67 2.33
N LEU A 52 2.15 3.30 1.72
CA LEU A 52 2.88 2.74 0.58
C LEU A 52 3.52 1.40 0.95
N ASP A 53 4.09 1.32 2.16
CA ASP A 53 4.69 0.10 2.68
C ASP A 53 3.64 -0.93 3.13
N THR A 54 2.57 -0.50 3.81
CA THR A 54 1.53 -1.42 4.30
C THR A 54 0.77 -2.10 3.18
N PHE A 55 0.42 -1.35 2.12
CA PHE A 55 -0.35 -1.91 1.00
C PHE A 55 0.49 -2.85 0.13
N THR A 56 1.78 -2.59 -0.04
CA THR A 56 2.63 -3.41 -0.92
C THR A 56 3.22 -4.63 -0.23
N ARG A 57 3.60 -4.56 1.05
CA ARG A 57 4.29 -5.67 1.73
C ARG A 57 3.55 -6.99 1.65
N ARG A 58 2.26 -6.99 1.99
CA ARG A 58 1.49 -8.23 2.03
C ARG A 58 1.22 -8.77 0.63
N LEU A 59 1.04 -7.90 -0.36
CA LEU A 59 0.96 -8.32 -1.77
C LEU A 59 2.24 -9.04 -2.19
N LEU A 60 3.40 -8.53 -1.79
CA LEU A 60 4.72 -9.16 -2.00
C LEU A 60 4.96 -10.41 -1.15
N GLY A 61 3.97 -10.88 -0.38
CA GLY A 61 4.08 -12.05 0.49
C GLY A 61 4.95 -11.85 1.73
N LYS A 62 5.23 -10.60 2.12
CA LYS A 62 6.05 -10.28 3.30
C LYS A 62 5.21 -10.09 4.55
N SER A 63 5.84 -10.26 5.71
CA SER A 63 5.26 -9.92 7.01
C SER A 63 5.19 -8.40 7.23
N ALA A 64 4.26 -7.99 8.11
CA ALA A 64 4.21 -6.63 8.61
C ALA A 64 5.54 -6.24 9.28
N ARG A 65 5.92 -4.96 9.18
CA ARG A 65 7.05 -4.42 9.94
C ARG A 65 6.67 -4.32 11.42
N THR A 66 7.69 -4.36 12.25
CA THR A 66 7.61 -3.85 13.63
C THR A 66 7.47 -2.32 13.62
N SER A 67 7.05 -1.76 14.75
CA SER A 67 6.93 -0.30 14.91
C SER A 67 8.26 0.44 14.68
N ALA A 68 9.38 -0.14 15.14
CA ALA A 68 10.70 0.45 14.93
C ALA A 68 11.08 0.48 13.44
N GLU A 69 10.97 -0.65 12.75
CA GLU A 69 11.28 -0.74 11.32
C GLU A 69 10.38 0.14 10.46
N MET A 70 9.11 0.35 10.86
CA MET A 70 8.21 1.28 10.20
C MET A 70 8.69 2.72 10.39
N HIS A 71 9.08 3.12 11.59
CA HIS A 71 9.62 4.47 11.85
C HIS A 71 10.89 4.74 11.04
N ASP A 72 11.79 3.77 10.93
CA ASP A 72 13.05 3.94 10.20
C ASP A 72 12.82 4.26 8.72
N ILE A 73 11.88 3.57 8.07
CA ILE A 73 11.59 3.82 6.65
C ILE A 73 10.80 5.09 6.40
N LEU A 74 10.04 5.59 7.38
CA LEU A 74 9.20 6.78 7.18
C LEU A 74 10.01 8.00 6.76
N SER A 75 11.25 8.09 7.25
CA SER A 75 12.22 9.13 6.89
C SER A 75 12.66 9.12 5.42
N SER A 76 12.50 7.98 4.73
CA SER A 76 12.93 7.80 3.34
C SER A 76 11.88 8.22 2.32
N PHE A 77 10.63 8.46 2.75
CA PHE A 77 9.55 8.85 1.83
C PHE A 77 9.55 10.37 1.62
N THR A 78 9.44 10.78 0.36
CA THR A 78 9.21 12.16 -0.05
C THR A 78 7.76 12.37 -0.46
N TYR A 79 7.32 13.63 -0.57
CA TYR A 79 5.99 13.92 -1.08
C TYR A 79 5.83 13.41 -2.51
N CYS A 80 4.66 12.83 -2.79
CA CYS A 80 4.34 12.20 -4.08
C CYS A 80 5.33 11.10 -4.49
N CYS A 81 5.96 10.44 -3.51
CA CYS A 81 6.68 9.20 -3.77
C CYS A 81 5.72 8.15 -4.32
N LEU A 82 6.17 7.41 -5.32
CA LEU A 82 5.37 6.43 -6.03
C LEU A 82 6.08 5.08 -6.02
N CYS A 83 5.33 4.02 -5.75
CA CYS A 83 5.73 2.66 -6.04
C CYS A 83 4.68 2.01 -6.94
N CYS A 84 5.09 1.01 -7.72
CA CYS A 84 4.19 0.22 -8.54
C CYS A 84 4.41 -1.25 -8.22
N VAL A 85 3.31 -1.98 -8.01
CA VAL A 85 3.30 -3.43 -7.88
C VAL A 85 2.48 -4.00 -9.03
N ALA A 86 3.00 -5.04 -9.68
CA ALA A 86 2.31 -5.73 -10.75
C ALA A 86 2.23 -7.22 -10.44
N GLN A 87 1.09 -7.81 -10.76
CA GLN A 87 0.90 -9.24 -10.71
C GLN A 87 1.39 -9.86 -12.02
N ASP A 88 2.22 -10.90 -11.92
CA ASP A 88 2.62 -11.70 -13.06
C ASP A 88 1.44 -12.55 -13.54
N PRO A 89 1.02 -12.45 -14.82
CA PRO A 89 -0.14 -13.17 -15.35
C PRO A 89 0.07 -14.69 -15.39
N VAL A 90 1.31 -15.18 -15.35
CA VAL A 90 1.64 -16.62 -15.38
C VAL A 90 1.78 -17.16 -13.98
N THR A 91 2.51 -16.46 -13.10
CA THR A 91 2.80 -16.96 -11.75
C THR A 91 1.79 -16.50 -10.69
N SER A 92 0.91 -15.55 -11.03
CA SER A 92 -0.01 -14.87 -10.10
C SER A 92 0.69 -14.21 -8.91
N LYS A 93 2.02 -14.01 -8.98
CA LYS A 93 2.82 -13.39 -7.93
C LYS A 93 2.91 -11.89 -8.14
N TRP A 94 2.79 -11.14 -7.06
CA TRP A 94 3.03 -9.70 -7.05
C TRP A 94 4.52 -9.41 -6.91
N SER A 95 4.99 -8.43 -7.67
CA SER A 95 6.36 -7.94 -7.59
C SER A 95 6.39 -6.42 -7.71
N LEU A 96 7.39 -5.80 -7.08
CA LEU A 96 7.64 -4.37 -7.29
C LEU A 96 8.25 -4.17 -8.68
N VAL A 97 7.61 -3.32 -9.47
CA VAL A 97 8.06 -2.96 -10.81
C VAL A 97 8.44 -1.48 -10.85
N LYS A 98 9.23 -1.12 -11.86
CA LYS A 98 9.60 0.28 -12.07
C LYS A 98 8.32 1.09 -12.33
N PRO A 99 8.07 2.18 -11.57
CA PRO A 99 6.92 3.04 -11.83
C PRO A 99 6.91 3.57 -13.27
N PRO A 100 5.72 3.73 -13.89
CA PRO A 100 5.59 4.17 -15.27
C PRO A 100 5.95 5.65 -15.48
N ILE A 101 6.04 6.42 -14.39
CA ILE A 101 6.41 7.84 -14.40
C ILE A 101 7.77 8.06 -13.71
N PRO A 102 8.55 9.06 -14.15
CA PRO A 102 9.78 9.43 -13.45
C PRO A 102 9.47 9.96 -12.05
N PRO A 103 10.39 9.78 -11.08
CA PRO A 103 10.19 10.31 -9.74
C PRO A 103 10.26 11.84 -9.74
N LEU A 104 9.43 12.48 -8.92
CA LEU A 104 9.40 13.95 -8.78
C LEU A 104 10.59 14.47 -7.95
N HIS A 105 10.99 13.69 -6.94
CA HIS A 105 12.11 13.94 -6.04
C HIS A 105 12.98 12.68 -5.95
N ASP A 106 14.15 12.77 -5.32
CA ASP A 106 15.05 11.64 -5.08
C ASP A 106 14.40 10.62 -4.11
N PHE A 107 13.55 9.75 -4.65
CA PHE A 107 12.92 8.65 -3.93
C PHE A 107 13.29 7.32 -4.60
N ASN A 108 13.86 6.41 -3.82
CA ASN A 108 14.16 5.06 -4.26
C ASN A 108 13.09 4.08 -3.79
N TRP A 109 12.16 3.73 -4.68
CA TRP A 109 11.08 2.76 -4.39
C TRP A 109 11.59 1.37 -3.96
N LYS A 110 12.87 1.06 -4.18
CA LYS A 110 13.50 -0.18 -3.69
C LYS A 110 13.63 -0.22 -2.17
N VAL A 111 13.41 0.86 -1.44
CA VAL A 111 13.35 0.85 0.04
C VAL A 111 12.24 -0.08 0.57
N LEU A 112 11.26 -0.41 -0.28
CA LEU A 112 10.16 -1.34 -0.01
C LEU A 112 10.50 -2.81 -0.30
N GLN A 113 11.69 -3.09 -0.87
CA GLN A 113 12.17 -4.45 -1.15
C GLN A 113 12.60 -5.22 0.10
#